data_AF-A0A8X8XC67-F1
#
_entry.id   AF-A0A8X8XC67-F1
#
_cell.length_a   1.000
_cell.length_b   1.000
_cell.length_c   1.000
_cell.angle_alpha   90.00
_cell.angle_beta   90.00
_cell.angle_gamma   90.00
#
_symmetry.space_group_name_H-M   'P 1'
#
loop_
_entity.id
_entity.type
_entity.pdbx_description
1 polymer ?
#
loop_
_entity_poly.entity_id
_entity_poly.type
_entity_poly.pdbx_seq_one_letter_code
_entity_poly.pdbx_strand_id
1 'polypeptide(L)'
;MHHPLSTTLSDAISVIAAINPQNPKFNPSPNPAMLNQFSPYLTQDFVLQVIKKQPNPYHCLFFFFNWASNPVPNPNNYSHSHFCYIAIADKLLSHKLFSLAADLLKSHGRFSDFMMGKFIKAHGDLGHLKSSLRLFNQAKSDDFGGCLFSFNSLLGVLVKDHRIKHAWGFFGNVVIKSSVVIPDVSTYTTMITGLCKVGNVEYAEKLFDEMLERNSRSYNAIINGLCKNGLVERARRILDQMADEDDACKPDVIAFSILIDGYCKKGEIENALNCFDEMVNKGKCEPNLLTYNALIDGLCVNGDVDEAKRMMTRMRLAGVRDNIVTHTSLLKGYCMAGRTNEAIHHFKEMVSLGMSLDLKSYSVVANEYCKIGRPDEAIALLREMKGRGIVPSLTNCNSVLRNLIKLQEFDKGVHFLKQMVQWGCRPNFVSYSMVIAGLAGCEGRVEDVDIVVDDMIRDGHCLDTTLYSLLIQAKCVGGDVGKAVDLFEEMIGEGLVMKRESFEVFVKEMSERGLVNEVGNVFDRMRSSGLVFDVVSYQNVLDKYVGS
;
A
#
# COMPACT_ATOMS: atom_id res chain seq x y z
N MET A 1 -37.88 -28.35 -0.10
CA MET A 1 -37.39 -28.87 1.20
C MET A 1 -35.86 -28.89 1.20
N HIS A 2 -35.20 -27.79 1.60
CA HIS A 2 -33.72 -27.67 1.62
C HIS A 2 -33.17 -27.20 2.98
N HIS A 3 -33.94 -27.37 4.06
CA HIS A 3 -33.70 -26.70 5.34
C HIS A 3 -32.90 -27.41 6.46
N PRO A 4 -32.44 -28.68 6.39
CA PRO A 4 -31.75 -29.29 7.54
C PRO A 4 -30.24 -28.94 7.63
N LEU A 5 -29.50 -28.91 6.51
CA LEU A 5 -28.03 -28.79 6.52
C LEU A 5 -27.49 -27.40 6.88
N SER A 6 -28.20 -26.34 6.46
CA SER A 6 -27.81 -24.95 6.73
C SER A 6 -27.92 -24.62 8.23
N THR A 7 -28.99 -25.08 8.86
CA THR A 7 -29.25 -24.86 10.29
C THR A 7 -28.23 -25.62 11.12
N THR A 8 -27.98 -26.90 10.81
CA THR A 8 -26.95 -27.72 11.49
C THR A 8 -25.53 -27.15 11.35
N LEU A 9 -25.22 -26.49 10.23
CA LEU A 9 -23.92 -25.83 10.04
C LEU A 9 -23.78 -24.58 10.91
N SER A 10 -24.83 -23.75 10.98
CA SER A 10 -24.87 -22.57 11.85
C SER A 10 -24.77 -22.98 13.32
N ASP A 11 -25.49 -24.03 13.71
CA ASP A 11 -25.49 -24.55 15.07
C ASP A 11 -24.12 -25.10 15.46
N ALA A 12 -23.50 -25.90 14.60
CA ALA A 12 -22.12 -26.37 14.80
C ALA A 12 -21.15 -25.20 14.95
N ILE A 13 -21.30 -24.16 14.13
CA ILE A 13 -20.42 -22.99 14.20
C ILE A 13 -20.57 -22.24 15.53
N SER A 14 -21.81 -22.07 15.98
CA SER A 14 -22.13 -21.39 17.24
C SER A 14 -21.64 -22.17 18.47
N VAL A 15 -21.81 -23.51 18.48
CA VAL A 15 -21.33 -24.39 19.54
C VAL A 15 -19.81 -24.34 19.63
N ILE A 16 -19.12 -24.39 18.49
CA ILE A 16 -17.66 -24.27 18.44
C ILE A 16 -17.18 -22.88 18.90
N ALA A 17 -17.92 -21.81 18.56
CA ALA A 17 -17.58 -20.45 18.97
C ALA A 17 -17.80 -20.21 20.48
N ALA A 18 -18.74 -20.92 21.10
CA ALA A 18 -19.02 -20.86 22.53
C ALA A 18 -17.95 -21.56 23.39
N ILE A 19 -17.09 -22.39 22.79
CA ILE A 19 -15.97 -23.05 23.45
C ILE A 19 -14.80 -22.07 23.53
N ASN A 20 -14.25 -21.83 24.73
CA ASN A 20 -13.18 -20.85 24.94
C ASN A 20 -11.78 -21.48 24.68
N PRO A 21 -10.96 -20.95 23.75
CA PRO A 21 -9.64 -21.51 23.41
C PRO A 21 -8.47 -20.94 24.23
N GLN A 22 -8.71 -20.06 25.20
CA GLN A 22 -7.62 -19.34 25.87
C GLN A 22 -7.03 -20.09 27.08
N ASN A 23 -6.20 -21.11 26.86
CA ASN A 23 -4.92 -21.34 27.56
C ASN A 23 -4.34 -22.74 27.26
N PRO A 24 -3.09 -22.88 26.76
CA PRO A 24 -2.40 -24.17 26.65
C PRO A 24 -1.97 -24.78 28.01
N LYS A 25 -2.28 -24.14 29.14
CA LYS A 25 -1.89 -24.57 30.50
C LYS A 25 -3.04 -24.70 31.51
N PHE A 26 -4.30 -24.70 31.08
CA PHE A 26 -5.42 -24.99 31.98
C PHE A 26 -6.23 -26.18 31.46
N ASN A 27 -6.58 -27.05 32.40
CA ASN A 27 -7.17 -28.39 32.28
C ASN A 27 -8.08 -28.68 31.06
N PRO A 28 -8.03 -29.93 30.55
CA PRO A 28 -8.81 -30.39 29.42
C PRO A 28 -10.27 -30.61 29.85
N SER A 29 -11.23 -29.99 29.13
CA SER A 29 -12.50 -30.59 28.71
C SER A 29 -13.64 -29.56 28.60
N PRO A 30 -13.89 -28.94 27.44
CA PRO A 30 -15.26 -28.89 26.97
C PRO A 30 -15.61 -30.32 26.55
N ASN A 31 -16.58 -30.92 27.22
CA ASN A 31 -16.99 -32.30 26.98
C ASN A 31 -17.34 -32.49 25.49
N PRO A 32 -16.63 -33.33 24.71
CA PRO A 32 -16.91 -33.56 23.29
C PRO A 32 -18.33 -34.07 23.02
N ALA A 33 -19.08 -34.43 24.08
CA ALA A 33 -20.51 -34.72 24.07
C ALA A 33 -21.38 -33.73 23.28
N MET A 34 -21.12 -32.42 23.35
CA MET A 34 -21.91 -31.43 22.59
C MET A 34 -21.68 -31.52 21.07
N LEU A 35 -20.50 -31.97 20.65
CA LEU A 35 -20.21 -32.17 19.23
C LEU A 35 -20.77 -33.51 18.72
N ASN A 36 -20.96 -34.49 19.60
CA ASN A 36 -21.55 -35.80 19.28
C ASN A 36 -22.95 -35.71 18.65
N GLN A 37 -23.70 -34.63 18.87
CA GLN A 37 -24.97 -34.40 18.19
C GLN A 37 -24.82 -34.22 16.67
N PHE A 38 -23.63 -33.82 16.22
CA PHE A 38 -23.28 -33.66 14.81
C PHE A 38 -22.67 -34.93 14.20
N SER A 39 -22.38 -35.96 15.00
CA SER A 39 -21.82 -37.25 14.54
C SER A 39 -22.62 -37.90 13.39
N PRO A 40 -23.96 -37.92 13.39
CA PRO A 40 -24.73 -38.50 12.29
C PRO A 40 -24.59 -37.74 10.95
N TYR A 41 -24.16 -36.48 11.00
CA TYR A 41 -24.05 -35.58 9.83
C TYR A 41 -22.60 -35.40 9.35
N LEU A 42 -21.65 -36.15 9.93
CA LEU A 42 -20.24 -36.11 9.55
C LEU A 42 -20.04 -36.56 8.09
N THR A 43 -19.85 -35.58 7.21
CA THR A 43 -19.47 -35.76 5.81
C THR A 43 -18.26 -34.89 5.48
N GLN A 44 -17.52 -35.23 4.42
CA GLN A 44 -16.34 -34.46 3.99
C GLN A 44 -16.71 -33.01 3.64
N ASP A 45 -17.87 -32.78 3.04
CA ASP A 45 -18.36 -31.45 2.70
C ASP A 45 -18.73 -30.65 3.96
N PHE A 46 -19.42 -31.27 4.92
CA PHE A 46 -19.74 -30.63 6.20
C PHE A 46 -18.48 -30.17 6.93
N VAL A 47 -17.47 -31.03 7.02
CA VAL A 47 -16.21 -30.69 7.70
C VAL A 47 -15.46 -29.57 6.97
N LEU A 48 -15.43 -29.60 5.64
CA LEU A 48 -14.83 -28.55 4.84
C LEU A 48 -15.54 -27.20 5.03
N GLN A 49 -16.86 -27.18 5.07
CA GLN A 49 -17.64 -25.96 5.27
C GLN A 49 -17.45 -25.37 6.67
N VAL A 50 -17.38 -26.21 7.71
CA VAL A 50 -17.11 -25.77 9.09
C VAL A 50 -15.73 -25.12 9.18
N ILE A 51 -14.68 -25.75 8.64
CA ILE A 51 -13.31 -25.20 8.65
C ILE A 51 -13.25 -23.85 7.94
N LYS A 52 -13.92 -23.72 6.78
CA LYS A 52 -13.93 -22.48 5.99
C LYS A 52 -14.65 -21.33 6.71
N LYS A 53 -15.75 -21.60 7.42
CA LYS A 53 -16.55 -20.56 8.08
C LYS A 53 -16.06 -20.19 9.48
N GLN A 54 -15.30 -21.06 10.15
CA GLN A 54 -14.79 -20.79 11.48
C GLN A 54 -13.65 -19.75 11.48
N PRO A 55 -13.71 -18.68 12.29
CA PRO A 55 -12.67 -17.66 12.33
C PRO A 55 -11.41 -18.11 13.06
N ASN A 56 -11.52 -18.95 14.10
CA ASN A 56 -10.38 -19.32 14.97
C ASN A 56 -9.68 -20.62 14.51
N PRO A 57 -8.37 -20.61 14.20
CA PRO A 57 -7.64 -21.79 13.75
C PRO A 57 -7.57 -22.92 14.79
N TYR A 58 -7.50 -22.59 16.09
CA TYR A 58 -7.47 -23.58 17.16
C TYR A 58 -8.81 -24.30 17.31
N HIS A 59 -9.91 -23.60 17.06
CA HIS A 59 -11.24 -24.21 17.01
C HIS A 59 -11.37 -25.17 15.84
N CYS A 60 -10.90 -24.76 14.67
CA CYS A 60 -10.87 -25.63 13.51
C CYS A 60 -10.05 -26.89 13.78
N LEU A 61 -8.83 -26.75 14.32
CA LEU A 61 -7.90 -27.86 14.47
C LEU A 61 -8.21 -28.77 15.67
N PHE A 62 -8.24 -28.22 16.88
CA PHE A 62 -8.34 -29.02 18.11
C PHE A 62 -9.76 -29.49 18.39
N PHE A 63 -10.76 -28.62 18.21
CA PHE A 63 -12.13 -28.94 18.61
C PHE A 63 -12.91 -29.67 17.53
N PHE A 64 -12.70 -29.35 16.25
CA PHE A 64 -13.52 -29.94 15.19
C PHE A 64 -12.77 -30.92 14.29
N PHE A 65 -11.58 -30.58 13.81
CA PHE A 65 -10.81 -31.46 12.92
C PHE A 65 -10.40 -32.75 13.65
N ASN A 66 -9.75 -32.64 14.81
CA ASN A 66 -9.35 -33.80 15.60
C ASN A 66 -10.54 -34.56 16.20
N TRP A 67 -11.65 -33.88 16.50
CA TRP A 67 -12.87 -34.56 16.97
C TRP A 67 -13.51 -35.37 15.84
N ALA A 68 -13.59 -34.83 14.62
CA ALA A 68 -14.19 -35.54 13.49
C ALA A 68 -13.44 -36.83 13.12
N SER A 69 -12.14 -36.92 13.41
CA SER A 69 -11.35 -38.15 13.24
C SER A 69 -11.41 -39.12 14.42
N ASN A 70 -12.02 -38.75 15.55
CA ASN A 70 -12.07 -39.65 16.71
C ASN A 70 -12.99 -40.86 16.43
N PRO A 71 -12.56 -42.09 16.77
CA PRO A 71 -13.34 -43.31 16.51
C PRO A 71 -14.66 -43.34 17.30
N VAL A 72 -14.72 -42.66 18.45
CA VAL A 72 -15.91 -42.56 19.30
C VAL A 72 -16.32 -41.09 19.40
N PRO A 73 -17.49 -40.67 18.88
CA PRO A 73 -18.61 -41.45 18.35
C PRO A 73 -18.75 -41.20 16.85
N ASN A 74 -17.83 -41.71 16.03
CA ASN A 74 -17.89 -41.60 14.58
C ASN A 74 -18.68 -42.80 14.03
N PRO A 75 -19.99 -42.67 13.76
CA PRO A 75 -20.85 -43.82 13.45
C PRO A 75 -20.61 -44.34 12.03
N ASN A 76 -19.98 -43.53 11.18
CA ASN A 76 -19.88 -43.72 9.73
C ASN A 76 -18.44 -43.95 9.23
N ASN A 77 -17.48 -44.19 10.13
CA ASN A 77 -16.06 -44.39 9.81
C ASN A 77 -15.47 -43.27 8.92
N TYR A 78 -15.82 -42.02 9.23
CA TYR A 78 -15.37 -40.84 8.50
C TYR A 78 -13.83 -40.69 8.52
N SER A 79 -13.27 -40.27 7.38
CA SER A 79 -11.85 -39.87 7.25
C SER A 79 -11.73 -38.54 6.51
N HIS A 80 -10.74 -37.73 6.91
CA HIS A 80 -10.51 -36.42 6.29
C HIS A 80 -10.08 -36.56 4.83
N SER A 81 -10.80 -35.85 3.96
CA SER A 81 -10.41 -35.71 2.55
C SER A 81 -9.15 -34.84 2.40
N HIS A 82 -8.47 -34.98 1.27
CA HIS A 82 -7.35 -34.11 0.92
C HIS A 82 -7.74 -32.61 0.98
N PHE A 83 -8.96 -32.26 0.56
CA PHE A 83 -9.49 -30.90 0.65
C PHE A 83 -9.64 -30.38 2.08
N CYS A 84 -9.95 -31.24 3.06
CA CYS A 84 -9.98 -30.86 4.46
C CYS A 84 -8.59 -30.48 4.97
N TYR A 85 -7.55 -31.24 4.59
CA TYR A 85 -6.16 -30.93 4.91
C TYR A 85 -5.69 -29.62 4.27
N ILE A 86 -6.12 -29.34 3.04
CA ILE A 86 -5.83 -28.05 2.39
C ILE A 86 -6.48 -26.90 3.16
N ALA A 87 -7.77 -27.02 3.50
CA ALA A 87 -8.50 -25.96 4.19
C ALA A 87 -7.94 -25.66 5.58
N ILE A 88 -7.57 -26.69 6.36
CA ILE A 88 -6.96 -26.49 7.67
C ILE A 88 -5.54 -25.92 7.55
N ALA A 89 -4.75 -26.36 6.57
CA ALA A 89 -3.43 -25.79 6.32
C ALA A 89 -3.53 -24.30 5.95
N ASP A 90 -4.43 -23.92 5.03
CA ASP A 90 -4.66 -22.51 4.66
C ASP A 90 -5.05 -21.66 5.88
N LYS A 91 -5.89 -22.20 6.76
CA LYS A 91 -6.30 -21.53 8.00
C LYS A 91 -5.12 -21.35 8.98
N LEU A 92 -4.31 -22.37 9.18
CA LEU A 92 -3.15 -22.29 10.07
C LEU A 92 -2.09 -21.32 9.52
N LEU A 93 -1.82 -21.36 8.21
CA LEU A 93 -0.88 -20.47 7.53
C LEU A 93 -1.34 -19.00 7.59
N SER A 94 -2.63 -18.70 7.39
CA SER A 94 -3.15 -17.34 7.47
C SER A 94 -3.02 -16.72 8.87
N HIS A 95 -3.01 -17.56 9.91
CA HIS A 95 -2.78 -17.17 11.30
C HIS A 95 -1.32 -17.30 11.76
N LYS A 96 -0.38 -17.50 10.82
CA LYS A 96 1.08 -17.60 11.08
C LYS A 96 1.48 -18.81 11.95
N LEU A 97 0.67 -19.86 11.99
CA LEU A 97 0.90 -21.10 12.75
C LEU A 97 1.63 -22.16 11.90
N PHE A 98 2.83 -21.83 11.43
CA PHE A 98 3.57 -22.66 10.45
C PHE A 98 4.03 -24.02 11.00
N SER A 99 4.56 -24.07 12.22
CA SER A 99 5.03 -25.33 12.83
C SER A 99 3.90 -26.33 12.99
N LEU A 100 2.78 -25.88 13.58
CA LEU A 100 1.60 -26.70 13.80
C LEU A 100 1.02 -27.26 12.50
N ALA A 101 1.01 -26.45 11.43
CA ALA A 101 0.58 -26.90 10.11
C ALA A 101 1.53 -27.96 9.52
N ALA A 102 2.85 -27.78 9.68
CA ALA A 102 3.84 -28.72 9.18
C ALA A 102 3.78 -30.07 9.92
N ASP A 103 3.67 -30.02 11.25
CA ASP A 103 3.58 -31.21 12.10
C ASP A 103 2.30 -32.01 11.79
N LEU A 104 1.18 -31.32 11.60
CA LEU A 104 -0.09 -31.94 11.19
C LEU A 104 0.04 -32.68 9.85
N LEU A 105 0.62 -32.04 8.84
CA LEU A 105 0.72 -32.62 7.49
C LEU A 105 1.74 -33.76 7.41
N LYS A 106 2.87 -33.66 8.13
CA LYS A 106 3.89 -34.71 8.18
C LYS A 106 3.41 -35.95 8.93
N SER A 107 2.78 -35.77 10.10
CA SER A 107 2.24 -36.89 10.89
C SER A 107 1.21 -37.73 10.15
N HIS A 108 0.46 -37.12 9.22
CA HIS A 108 -0.56 -37.79 8.42
C HIS A 108 -0.08 -38.16 7.00
N GLY A 109 1.20 -37.97 6.67
CA GLY A 109 1.75 -38.28 5.34
C GLY A 109 1.13 -37.47 4.20
N ARG A 110 0.61 -36.26 4.48
CA ARG A 110 -0.07 -35.38 3.51
C ARG A 110 0.79 -34.18 3.09
N PHE A 111 2.07 -34.18 3.41
CA PHE A 111 3.01 -33.14 3.04
C PHE A 111 3.53 -33.37 1.61
N SER A 112 2.86 -32.76 0.62
CA SER A 112 3.20 -32.86 -0.81
C SER A 112 3.83 -31.56 -1.35
N ASP A 113 4.36 -31.58 -2.58
CA ASP A 113 4.86 -30.37 -3.27
C ASP A 113 3.82 -29.25 -3.33
N PHE A 114 2.55 -29.60 -3.55
CA PHE A 114 1.45 -28.64 -3.52
C PHE A 114 1.31 -27.95 -2.15
N MET A 115 1.42 -28.72 -1.06
CA MET A 115 1.41 -28.16 0.29
C MET A 115 2.67 -27.33 0.55
N MET A 116 3.84 -27.79 0.10
CA MET A 116 5.08 -27.01 0.20
C MET A 116 4.95 -25.65 -0.48
N GLY A 117 4.37 -25.60 -1.69
CA GLY A 117 4.08 -24.35 -2.39
C GLY A 117 3.24 -23.38 -1.56
N LYS A 118 2.21 -23.87 -0.87
CA LYS A 118 1.40 -23.05 0.05
C LYS A 118 2.23 -22.47 1.20
N PHE A 119 3.13 -23.24 1.80
CA PHE A 119 4.04 -22.74 2.85
C PHE A 119 5.00 -21.68 2.31
N ILE A 120 5.61 -21.93 1.15
CA ILE A 120 6.52 -21.00 0.48
C ILE A 120 5.82 -19.66 0.23
N LYS A 121 4.59 -19.71 -0.31
CA LYS A 121 3.77 -18.53 -0.58
C LYS A 121 3.40 -17.80 0.70
N ALA A 122 2.96 -18.48 1.75
CA ALA A 122 2.60 -17.87 3.02
C ALA A 122 3.80 -17.19 3.71
N HIS A 123 4.99 -17.81 3.68
CA HIS A 123 6.23 -17.16 4.14
C HIS A 123 6.61 -15.95 3.28
N GLY A 124 6.43 -16.05 1.96
CA GLY A 124 6.70 -14.95 1.03
C GLY A 124 5.75 -13.78 1.19
N ASP A 125 4.47 -14.03 1.49
CA ASP A 125 3.47 -13.00 1.77
C ASP A 125 3.77 -12.21 3.04
N LEU A 126 4.55 -12.79 3.97
CA LEU A 126 5.10 -12.12 5.16
C LEU A 126 6.45 -11.43 4.90
N GLY A 127 7.01 -11.53 3.69
CA GLY A 127 8.35 -11.01 3.35
C GLY A 127 9.52 -11.89 3.80
N HIS A 128 9.27 -13.12 4.25
CA HIS A 128 10.31 -14.03 4.75
C HIS A 128 11.00 -14.82 3.62
N LEU A 129 11.68 -14.13 2.70
CA LEU A 129 12.27 -14.73 1.50
C LEU A 129 13.28 -15.86 1.79
N LYS A 130 14.12 -15.70 2.82
CA LYS A 130 15.09 -16.73 3.22
C LYS A 130 14.40 -18.04 3.62
N SER A 131 13.27 -17.94 4.32
CA SER A 131 12.49 -19.11 4.73
C SER A 131 11.83 -19.78 3.53
N SER A 132 11.27 -18.99 2.59
CA SER A 132 10.74 -19.50 1.32
C SER A 132 11.78 -20.27 0.50
N LEU A 133 13.02 -19.77 0.42
CA LEU A 133 14.12 -20.46 -0.27
C LEU A 133 14.54 -21.77 0.42
N ARG A 134 14.61 -21.79 1.76
CA ARG A 134 14.92 -23.01 2.51
C ARG A 134 13.87 -24.10 2.28
N LEU A 135 12.59 -23.72 2.30
CA LEU A 135 11.48 -24.64 2.05
C LEU A 135 11.51 -25.19 0.62
N PHE A 136 11.87 -24.37 -0.36
CA PHE A 136 12.05 -24.85 -1.75
C PHE A 136 13.21 -25.84 -1.88
N ASN A 137 14.36 -25.55 -1.26
CA ASN A 137 15.50 -26.47 -1.26
C ASN A 137 15.17 -27.79 -0.55
N GLN A 138 14.36 -27.74 0.50
CA GLN A 138 13.84 -28.94 1.14
C GLN A 138 12.91 -29.72 0.20
N ALA A 139 12.02 -29.06 -0.54
CA ALA A 139 11.19 -29.74 -1.54
C ALA A 139 12.04 -30.48 -2.58
N LYS A 140 13.16 -29.88 -2.99
CA LYS A 140 14.12 -30.50 -3.92
C LYS A 140 14.85 -31.71 -3.33
N SER A 141 15.19 -31.68 -2.03
CA SER A 141 15.84 -32.83 -1.37
C SER A 141 14.89 -34.00 -1.14
N ASP A 142 13.61 -33.69 -0.93
CA ASP A 142 12.57 -34.67 -0.62
C ASP A 142 12.01 -35.37 -1.89
N ASP A 143 12.57 -35.07 -3.07
CA ASP A 143 12.26 -35.63 -4.40
C ASP A 143 10.75 -35.71 -4.69
N PHE A 144 10.02 -34.63 -4.37
CA PHE A 144 8.63 -34.52 -4.78
C PHE A 144 8.59 -34.31 -6.30
N GLY A 145 8.41 -35.39 -7.06
CA GLY A 145 8.41 -35.44 -8.53
C GLY A 145 8.04 -34.11 -9.20
N GLY A 146 9.03 -33.49 -9.85
CA GLY A 146 8.87 -32.30 -10.67
C GLY A 146 8.77 -30.94 -9.94
N CYS A 147 8.61 -30.87 -8.61
CA CYS A 147 8.62 -29.62 -7.79
C CYS A 147 7.88 -28.39 -8.39
N LEU A 148 6.84 -28.59 -9.19
CA LEU A 148 6.23 -27.53 -10.01
C LEU A 148 5.50 -26.48 -9.15
N PHE A 149 4.77 -26.90 -8.13
CA PHE A 149 3.99 -25.98 -7.29
C PHE A 149 4.88 -25.18 -6.35
N SER A 150 5.90 -25.81 -5.76
CA SER A 150 6.89 -25.12 -4.94
C SER A 150 7.71 -24.14 -5.79
N PHE A 151 8.07 -24.51 -7.02
CA PHE A 151 8.74 -23.64 -7.99
C PHE A 151 7.89 -22.42 -8.36
N ASN A 152 6.65 -22.63 -8.82
CA ASN A 152 5.73 -21.56 -9.18
C ASN A 152 5.44 -20.62 -7.99
N SER A 153 5.35 -21.18 -6.78
CA SER A 153 5.16 -20.40 -5.56
C SER A 153 6.38 -19.53 -5.25
N LEU A 154 7.60 -20.08 -5.30
CA LEU A 154 8.83 -19.31 -5.06
C LEU A 154 9.02 -18.23 -6.14
N LEU A 155 8.77 -18.56 -7.40
CA LEU A 155 8.80 -17.63 -8.52
C LEU A 155 7.84 -16.46 -8.29
N GLY A 156 6.61 -16.74 -7.89
CA GLY A 156 5.62 -15.74 -7.54
C GLY A 156 6.04 -14.84 -6.38
N VAL A 157 6.67 -15.41 -5.35
CA VAL A 157 7.22 -14.65 -4.21
C VAL A 157 8.33 -13.70 -4.67
N LEU A 158 9.27 -14.16 -5.50
CA LEU A 158 10.33 -13.30 -6.06
C LEU A 158 9.76 -12.17 -6.93
N VAL A 159 8.72 -12.45 -7.72
CA VAL A 159 8.02 -11.46 -8.54
C VAL A 159 7.21 -10.46 -7.71
N LYS A 160 6.70 -10.88 -6.55
CA LYS A 160 5.98 -10.01 -5.60
C LYS A 160 6.95 -9.11 -4.83
N ASP A 161 8.12 -9.61 -4.43
CA ASP A 161 9.17 -8.87 -3.72
C ASP A 161 10.02 -7.96 -4.65
N HIS A 162 9.57 -7.73 -5.89
CA HIS A 162 10.26 -6.91 -6.90
C HIS A 162 11.68 -7.39 -7.28
N ARG A 163 12.05 -8.65 -6.99
CA ARG A 163 13.37 -9.23 -7.31
C ARG A 163 13.40 -9.93 -8.66
N ILE A 164 12.97 -9.23 -9.71
CA ILE A 164 12.72 -9.84 -11.03
C ILE A 164 13.99 -10.40 -11.68
N LYS A 165 15.16 -9.79 -11.47
CA LYS A 165 16.44 -10.32 -11.97
C LYS A 165 16.73 -11.72 -11.43
N HIS A 166 16.45 -11.94 -10.14
CA HIS A 166 16.65 -13.25 -9.50
C HIS A 166 15.57 -14.24 -9.95
N ALA A 167 14.32 -13.78 -10.11
CA ALA A 167 13.24 -14.58 -10.70
C ALA A 167 13.60 -15.05 -12.12
N TRP A 168 14.17 -14.18 -12.95
CA TRP A 168 14.62 -14.50 -14.30
C TRP A 168 15.76 -15.52 -14.31
N GLY A 169 16.77 -15.33 -13.47
CA GLY A 169 17.85 -16.31 -13.33
C GLY A 169 17.35 -17.66 -12.82
N PHE A 170 16.39 -17.65 -11.89
CA PHE A 170 15.77 -18.86 -11.36
C PHE A 170 14.93 -19.59 -12.42
N PHE A 171 14.15 -18.86 -13.21
CA PHE A 171 13.42 -19.38 -14.37
C PHE A 171 14.39 -19.99 -15.39
N GLY A 172 15.40 -19.25 -15.84
CA GLY A 172 16.37 -19.74 -16.83
C GLY A 172 17.16 -20.97 -16.37
N ASN A 173 17.58 -21.04 -15.10
CA ASN A 173 18.30 -22.21 -14.59
C ASN A 173 17.44 -23.48 -14.59
N VAL A 174 16.14 -23.37 -14.33
CA VAL A 174 15.24 -24.53 -14.28
C VAL A 174 14.74 -24.92 -15.67
N VAL A 175 14.32 -23.93 -16.48
CA VAL A 175 13.74 -24.15 -17.82
C VAL A 175 14.81 -24.51 -18.86
N ILE A 176 15.99 -23.87 -18.82
CA ILE A 176 17.00 -23.99 -19.89
C ILE A 176 18.10 -25.00 -19.55
N LYS A 177 18.44 -25.17 -18.26
CA LYS A 177 19.66 -25.91 -17.86
C LYS A 177 19.45 -27.23 -17.14
N SER A 178 18.30 -27.48 -16.50
CA SER A 178 18.19 -28.62 -15.57
C SER A 178 17.06 -29.60 -15.84
N SER A 179 16.13 -29.37 -16.75
CA SER A 179 15.04 -30.30 -17.15
C SER A 179 14.21 -30.99 -16.03
N VAL A 180 14.39 -30.61 -14.76
CA VAL A 180 13.70 -31.20 -13.59
C VAL A 180 12.24 -30.76 -13.51
N VAL A 181 11.90 -29.57 -14.01
CA VAL A 181 10.54 -29.01 -13.96
C VAL A 181 10.10 -28.65 -15.37
N ILE A 182 8.94 -29.14 -15.80
CA ILE A 182 8.30 -28.75 -17.06
C ILE A 182 7.45 -27.50 -16.76
N PRO A 183 7.76 -26.33 -17.33
CA PRO A 183 6.99 -25.11 -17.09
C PRO A 183 5.55 -25.26 -17.56
N ASP A 184 4.61 -24.81 -16.74
CA ASP A 184 3.20 -24.77 -17.10
C ASP A 184 2.77 -23.33 -17.43
N VAL A 185 1.51 -23.18 -17.84
CA VAL A 185 0.90 -21.88 -18.12
C VAL A 185 1.06 -20.91 -16.94
N SER A 186 1.01 -21.41 -15.70
CA SER A 186 1.18 -20.60 -14.49
C SER A 186 2.63 -20.10 -14.33
N THR A 187 3.61 -20.91 -14.69
CA THR A 187 5.02 -20.51 -14.69
C THR A 187 5.25 -19.33 -15.64
N TYR A 188 4.86 -19.48 -16.91
CA TYR A 188 5.02 -18.43 -17.92
C TYR A 188 4.24 -17.16 -17.55
N THR A 189 2.98 -17.31 -17.13
CA THR A 189 2.14 -16.17 -16.71
C THR A 189 2.77 -15.37 -15.55
N THR A 190 3.40 -16.07 -14.60
CA THR A 190 4.10 -15.43 -13.46
C THR A 190 5.32 -14.64 -13.94
N MET A 191 6.10 -15.19 -14.88
CA MET A 191 7.24 -14.49 -15.46
C MET A 191 6.86 -13.32 -16.34
N ILE A 192 5.85 -13.48 -17.20
CA ILE A 192 5.27 -12.40 -18.01
C ILE A 192 4.87 -11.24 -17.10
N THR A 193 4.12 -11.53 -16.03
CA THR A 193 3.73 -10.52 -15.03
C THR A 193 4.96 -9.83 -14.41
N GLY A 194 6.00 -10.59 -14.07
CA GLY A 194 7.23 -10.06 -13.50
C GLY A 194 8.03 -9.17 -14.47
N LEU A 195 8.16 -9.58 -15.73
CA LEU A 195 8.85 -8.83 -16.77
C LEU A 195 8.12 -7.51 -17.09
N CYS A 196 6.78 -7.56 -17.21
CA CYS A 196 5.97 -6.37 -17.40
C CYS A 196 6.11 -5.38 -16.24
N LYS A 197 6.29 -5.83 -14.99
CA LYS A 197 6.52 -4.92 -13.84
C LYS A 197 7.83 -4.14 -13.91
N VAL A 198 8.85 -4.64 -14.62
CA VAL A 198 10.16 -3.97 -14.81
C VAL A 198 10.18 -3.17 -16.12
N GLY A 199 9.10 -3.24 -16.90
CA GLY A 199 9.00 -2.62 -18.22
C GLY A 199 9.70 -3.38 -19.32
N ASN A 200 10.16 -4.61 -19.07
CA ASN A 200 10.76 -5.46 -20.10
C ASN A 200 9.69 -6.20 -20.90
N VAL A 201 8.90 -5.45 -21.64
CA VAL A 201 7.71 -5.95 -22.36
C VAL A 201 8.09 -6.87 -23.52
N GLU A 202 9.18 -6.60 -24.23
CA GLU A 202 9.58 -7.39 -25.40
C GLU A 202 9.84 -8.86 -25.06
N TYR A 203 10.53 -9.12 -23.94
CA TYR A 203 10.73 -10.49 -23.47
C TYR A 203 9.45 -11.11 -22.94
N ALA A 204 8.54 -10.31 -22.37
CA ALA A 204 7.25 -10.81 -21.90
C ALA A 204 6.39 -11.30 -23.07
N GLU A 205 6.38 -10.60 -24.20
CA GLU A 205 5.69 -11.03 -25.41
C GLU A 205 6.36 -12.24 -26.06
N LYS A 206 7.71 -12.29 -26.12
CA LYS A 206 8.41 -13.49 -26.59
C LYS A 206 8.02 -14.74 -25.79
N LEU A 207 7.97 -14.63 -24.46
CA LEU A 207 7.51 -15.75 -23.62
C LEU A 207 6.06 -16.10 -23.89
N PHE A 208 5.19 -15.11 -24.14
CA PHE A 208 3.79 -15.34 -24.47
C PHE A 208 3.64 -16.05 -25.83
N ASP A 209 4.49 -15.71 -26.80
CA ASP A 209 4.56 -16.36 -28.11
C ASP A 209 5.09 -17.80 -28.01
N GLU A 210 6.03 -18.09 -27.10
CA GLU A 210 6.57 -19.43 -26.84
C GLU A 210 5.57 -20.38 -26.15
N MET A 211 4.48 -19.88 -25.55
CA MET A 211 3.50 -20.71 -24.85
C MET A 211 2.70 -21.59 -25.83
N LEU A 212 2.77 -22.91 -25.64
CA LEU A 212 1.99 -23.89 -26.41
C LEU A 212 0.49 -23.82 -26.13
N GLU A 213 0.11 -23.60 -24.87
CA GLU A 213 -1.27 -23.42 -24.45
C GLU A 213 -1.43 -22.07 -23.74
N ARG A 214 -2.46 -21.33 -24.12
CA ARG A 214 -2.83 -20.04 -23.54
C ARG A 214 -4.20 -20.15 -22.92
N ASN A 215 -4.39 -19.46 -21.80
CA ASN A 215 -5.69 -19.37 -21.15
C ASN A 215 -6.06 -17.90 -20.89
N SER A 216 -7.29 -17.64 -20.44
CA SER A 216 -7.72 -16.27 -20.13
C SER A 216 -6.79 -15.55 -19.15
N ARG A 217 -6.14 -16.25 -18.23
CA ARG A 217 -5.20 -15.65 -17.28
C ARG A 217 -3.91 -15.19 -17.94
N SER A 218 -3.34 -15.95 -18.87
CA SER A 218 -2.12 -15.55 -19.59
C SER A 218 -2.40 -14.34 -20.48
N TYR A 219 -3.52 -14.33 -21.21
CA TYR A 219 -3.99 -13.17 -21.98
C TYR A 219 -4.20 -11.94 -21.08
N ASN A 220 -4.93 -12.07 -19.98
CA ASN A 220 -5.16 -10.97 -19.04
C ASN A 220 -3.85 -10.45 -18.42
N ALA A 221 -2.86 -11.31 -18.18
CA ALA A 221 -1.57 -10.91 -17.64
C ALA A 221 -0.76 -10.05 -18.62
N ILE A 222 -0.68 -10.47 -19.89
CA ILE A 222 0.06 -9.71 -20.91
C ILE A 222 -0.67 -8.41 -21.26
N ILE A 223 -2.01 -8.41 -21.42
CA ILE A 223 -2.81 -7.21 -21.67
C ILE A 223 -2.63 -6.18 -20.55
N ASN A 224 -2.70 -6.61 -19.28
CA ASN A 224 -2.47 -5.75 -18.12
C ASN A 224 -1.04 -5.22 -18.07
N GLY A 225 -0.07 -6.07 -18.39
CA GLY A 225 1.34 -5.69 -18.47
C GLY A 225 1.60 -4.62 -19.52
N LEU A 226 1.04 -4.78 -20.71
CA LEU A 226 1.12 -3.82 -21.82
C LEU A 226 0.44 -2.49 -21.46
N CYS A 227 -0.78 -2.52 -20.90
CA CYS A 227 -1.50 -1.32 -20.47
C CYS A 227 -0.73 -0.53 -19.41
N LYS A 228 -0.15 -1.21 -18.40
CA LYS A 228 0.65 -0.56 -17.35
C LYS A 228 1.95 0.08 -17.85
N ASN A 229 2.45 -0.36 -18.99
CA ASN A 229 3.62 0.23 -19.65
C ASN A 229 3.23 1.27 -20.73
N GLY A 230 1.95 1.66 -20.81
CA GLY A 230 1.46 2.66 -21.77
C GLY A 230 1.28 2.14 -23.20
N LEU A 231 1.50 0.84 -23.44
CA LEU A 231 1.44 0.21 -24.77
C LEU A 231 0.02 -0.32 -25.08
N VAL A 232 -0.98 0.54 -24.91
CA VAL A 232 -2.41 0.16 -24.98
C VAL A 232 -2.81 -0.39 -26.36
N GLU A 233 -2.26 0.15 -27.46
CA GLU A 233 -2.52 -0.36 -28.81
C GLU A 233 -2.05 -1.80 -29.01
N ARG A 234 -0.96 -2.20 -28.36
CA ARG A 234 -0.48 -3.58 -28.39
C ARG A 234 -1.42 -4.48 -27.60
N ALA A 235 -1.86 -4.00 -26.42
CA ALA A 235 -2.85 -4.70 -25.61
C ALA A 235 -4.17 -4.92 -26.38
N ARG A 236 -4.62 -3.94 -27.16
CA ARG A 236 -5.78 -4.08 -28.05
C ARG A 236 -5.60 -5.21 -29.05
N ARG A 237 -4.45 -5.28 -29.74
CA ARG A 237 -4.16 -6.36 -30.68
C ARG A 237 -4.18 -7.74 -30.02
N ILE A 238 -3.67 -7.88 -28.80
CA ILE A 238 -3.73 -9.14 -28.06
C ILE A 238 -5.18 -9.51 -27.69
N LEU A 239 -6.04 -8.53 -27.38
CA LEU A 239 -7.47 -8.75 -27.15
C LEU A 239 -8.18 -9.20 -28.44
N ASP A 240 -7.86 -8.60 -29.59
CA ASP A 240 -8.42 -9.00 -30.88
C ASP A 240 -7.97 -10.43 -31.26
N GLN A 241 -6.70 -10.78 -31.02
CA GLN A 241 -6.21 -12.16 -31.16
C GLN A 241 -6.98 -13.15 -30.28
N MET A 242 -7.29 -12.75 -29.04
CA MET A 242 -8.11 -13.54 -28.12
C MET A 242 -9.55 -13.71 -28.62
N ALA A 243 -10.07 -12.77 -29.40
CA ALA A 243 -11.41 -12.85 -29.99
C ALA A 243 -11.47 -13.75 -31.24
N ASP A 244 -10.38 -13.82 -32.01
CA ASP A 244 -10.27 -14.59 -33.25
C ASP A 244 -9.94 -16.09 -33.03
N GLU A 245 -9.47 -16.50 -31.84
CA GLU A 245 -9.18 -17.90 -31.52
C GLU A 245 -10.46 -18.75 -31.33
N ASP A 246 -10.61 -19.80 -32.15
CA ASP A 246 -11.90 -20.45 -32.44
C ASP A 246 -12.56 -21.26 -31.30
N ASP A 247 -11.88 -21.69 -30.21
CA ASP A 247 -12.53 -22.67 -29.32
C ASP A 247 -12.16 -22.76 -27.82
N ALA A 248 -11.53 -21.76 -27.18
CA ALA A 248 -11.33 -21.84 -25.72
C ALA A 248 -11.26 -20.54 -24.91
N CYS A 249 -10.84 -19.42 -25.48
CA CYS A 249 -10.46 -18.23 -24.70
C CYS A 249 -11.09 -16.94 -25.22
N LYS A 250 -12.42 -16.83 -25.23
CA LYS A 250 -13.06 -15.55 -25.59
C LYS A 250 -12.74 -14.45 -24.58
N PRO A 251 -12.56 -13.18 -25.02
CA PRO A 251 -12.33 -12.07 -24.11
C PRO A 251 -13.38 -12.01 -23.00
N ASP A 252 -12.92 -12.06 -21.76
CA ASP A 252 -13.78 -12.01 -20.58
C ASP A 252 -13.93 -10.58 -20.04
N VAL A 253 -14.81 -10.43 -19.05
CA VAL A 253 -15.04 -9.13 -18.37
C VAL A 253 -13.73 -8.54 -17.84
N ILE A 254 -12.76 -9.37 -17.45
CA ILE A 254 -11.48 -8.91 -16.91
C ILE A 254 -10.63 -8.32 -18.03
N ALA A 255 -10.52 -8.98 -19.18
CA ALA A 255 -9.77 -8.52 -20.34
C ALA A 255 -10.23 -7.13 -20.80
N PHE A 256 -11.54 -6.96 -21.00
CA PHE A 256 -12.15 -5.67 -21.35
C PHE A 256 -11.93 -4.62 -20.27
N SER A 257 -12.13 -4.96 -18.99
CA SER A 257 -11.96 -4.00 -17.89
C SER A 257 -10.51 -3.50 -17.78
N ILE A 258 -9.53 -4.37 -18.01
CA ILE A 258 -8.10 -3.99 -18.04
C ILE A 258 -7.83 -3.02 -19.19
N LEU A 259 -8.36 -3.32 -20.38
CA LEU A 259 -8.13 -2.49 -21.57
C LEU A 259 -8.79 -1.11 -21.42
N ILE A 260 -10.01 -1.06 -20.89
CA ILE A 260 -10.74 0.17 -20.56
C ILE A 260 -9.94 1.02 -19.55
N ASP A 261 -9.46 0.41 -18.45
CA ASP A 261 -8.59 1.09 -17.48
C ASP A 261 -7.29 1.61 -18.13
N GLY A 262 -6.72 0.84 -19.05
CA GLY A 262 -5.55 1.21 -19.85
C GLY A 262 -5.79 2.47 -20.70
N TYR A 263 -6.88 2.50 -21.48
CA TYR A 263 -7.26 3.66 -22.28
C TYR A 263 -7.55 4.89 -21.40
N CYS A 264 -8.28 4.71 -20.30
CA CYS A 264 -8.57 5.78 -19.35
C CYS A 264 -7.29 6.41 -18.77
N LYS A 265 -6.30 5.60 -18.39
CA LYS A 265 -5.01 6.07 -17.86
C LYS A 265 -4.12 6.74 -18.90
N LYS A 266 -4.25 6.36 -20.17
CA LYS A 266 -3.58 7.02 -21.30
C LYS A 266 -4.25 8.36 -21.67
N GLY A 267 -5.47 8.61 -21.19
CA GLY A 267 -6.28 9.79 -21.52
C GLY A 267 -7.17 9.61 -22.76
N GLU A 268 -7.23 8.41 -23.33
CA GLU A 268 -8.02 8.11 -24.54
C GLU A 268 -9.44 7.66 -24.18
N ILE A 269 -10.23 8.59 -23.64
CA ILE A 269 -11.59 8.32 -23.14
C ILE A 269 -12.53 7.77 -24.22
N GLU A 270 -12.44 8.28 -25.44
CA GLU A 270 -13.29 7.82 -26.56
C GLU A 270 -13.03 6.33 -26.86
N ASN A 271 -11.77 5.91 -26.90
CA ASN A 271 -11.41 4.51 -27.09
C ASN A 271 -11.88 3.63 -25.92
N ALA A 272 -11.83 4.14 -24.69
CA ALA A 272 -12.36 3.45 -23.51
C ALA A 272 -13.89 3.24 -23.60
N LEU A 273 -14.64 4.25 -24.03
CA LEU A 273 -16.09 4.17 -24.23
C LEU A 273 -16.46 3.23 -25.39
N ASN A 274 -15.73 3.29 -26.51
CA ASN A 274 -15.91 2.36 -27.63
C ASN A 274 -15.67 0.90 -27.21
N CYS A 275 -14.63 0.66 -26.41
CA CYS A 275 -14.33 -0.65 -25.84
C CYS A 275 -15.43 -1.14 -24.87
N PHE A 276 -16.01 -0.23 -24.08
CA PHE A 276 -17.14 -0.53 -23.22
C PHE A 276 -18.40 -0.89 -24.03
N ASP A 277 -18.72 -0.13 -25.07
CA ASP A 277 -19.87 -0.43 -25.92
C ASP A 277 -19.65 -1.72 -26.73
N GLU A 278 -18.42 -2.05 -27.13
CA GLU A 278 -18.08 -3.34 -27.72
C GLU A 278 -18.32 -4.50 -26.74
N MET A 279 -17.90 -4.36 -25.48
CA MET A 279 -18.12 -5.33 -24.43
C MET A 279 -19.63 -5.62 -24.23
N VAL A 280 -20.45 -4.57 -24.19
CA VAL A 280 -21.91 -4.68 -23.99
C VAL A 280 -22.61 -5.22 -25.24
N ASN A 281 -22.29 -4.72 -26.43
CA ASN A 281 -23.06 -4.98 -27.65
C ASN A 281 -22.58 -6.22 -28.42
N LYS A 282 -21.27 -6.48 -28.47
CA LYS A 282 -20.69 -7.60 -29.25
C LYS A 282 -20.27 -8.77 -28.35
N GLY A 283 -19.68 -8.47 -27.20
CA GLY A 283 -19.08 -9.47 -26.32
C GLY A 283 -20.05 -10.31 -25.49
N LYS A 284 -21.33 -9.91 -25.38
CA LYS A 284 -22.31 -10.48 -24.41
C LYS A 284 -21.73 -10.57 -22.98
N CYS A 285 -20.82 -9.66 -22.64
CA CYS A 285 -20.16 -9.62 -21.34
C CYS A 285 -20.78 -8.51 -20.51
N GLU A 286 -21.35 -8.85 -19.37
CA GLU A 286 -21.96 -7.85 -18.48
C GLU A 286 -20.87 -7.06 -17.74
N PRO A 287 -20.87 -5.71 -17.86
CA PRO A 287 -19.95 -4.87 -17.10
C PRO A 287 -20.12 -5.07 -15.61
N ASN A 288 -19.01 -5.20 -14.89
CA ASN A 288 -19.02 -5.34 -13.44
C ASN A 288 -18.56 -4.04 -12.77
N LEU A 289 -18.52 -4.06 -11.43
CA LEU A 289 -18.07 -2.95 -10.61
C LEU A 289 -16.66 -2.43 -10.99
N LEU A 290 -15.75 -3.30 -11.43
CA LEU A 290 -14.40 -2.90 -11.86
C LEU A 290 -14.46 -2.10 -13.16
N THR A 291 -15.27 -2.56 -14.14
CA THR A 291 -15.46 -1.89 -15.42
C THR A 291 -16.00 -0.46 -15.25
N TYR A 292 -17.08 -0.32 -14.46
CA TYR A 292 -17.68 0.99 -14.21
C TYR A 292 -16.75 1.91 -13.41
N ASN A 293 -16.06 1.39 -12.39
CA ASN A 293 -15.12 2.20 -11.61
C ASN A 293 -13.94 2.69 -12.46
N ALA A 294 -13.44 1.88 -13.41
CA ALA A 294 -12.38 2.30 -14.32
C ALA A 294 -12.82 3.48 -15.20
N LEU A 295 -14.01 3.40 -15.79
CA LEU A 295 -14.57 4.51 -16.59
C LEU A 295 -14.84 5.76 -15.75
N ILE A 296 -15.49 5.61 -14.59
CA ILE A 296 -15.82 6.74 -13.72
C ILE A 296 -14.54 7.43 -13.24
N ASP A 297 -13.52 6.68 -12.81
CA ASP A 297 -12.22 7.26 -12.42
C ASP A 297 -11.52 7.92 -13.61
N GLY A 298 -11.50 7.27 -14.76
CA GLY A 298 -10.92 7.79 -16.00
C GLY A 298 -11.56 9.11 -16.44
N LEU A 299 -12.89 9.16 -16.50
CA LEU A 299 -13.65 10.37 -16.83
C LEU A 299 -13.36 11.49 -15.83
N CYS A 300 -13.34 11.18 -14.52
CA CYS A 300 -13.02 12.15 -13.48
C CYS A 300 -11.60 12.71 -13.59
N VAL A 301 -10.61 11.87 -13.89
CA VAL A 301 -9.21 12.29 -14.04
C VAL A 301 -9.00 13.16 -15.27
N ASN A 302 -9.78 12.93 -16.34
CA ASN A 302 -9.72 13.73 -17.56
C ASN A 302 -10.65 14.98 -17.53
N GLY A 303 -11.34 15.22 -16.42
CA GLY A 303 -12.14 16.44 -16.19
C GLY A 303 -13.63 16.32 -16.51
N ASP A 304 -14.07 15.20 -17.08
CA ASP A 304 -15.45 14.96 -17.51
C ASP A 304 -16.35 14.40 -16.38
N VAL A 305 -16.41 15.12 -15.26
CA VAL A 305 -17.15 14.64 -14.06
C VAL A 305 -18.66 14.47 -14.30
N ASP A 306 -19.26 15.23 -15.22
CA ASP A 306 -20.68 15.08 -15.56
C ASP A 306 -20.96 13.76 -16.32
N GLU A 307 -20.05 13.36 -17.22
CA GLU A 307 -20.14 12.04 -17.86
C GLU A 307 -19.90 10.92 -16.85
N ALA A 308 -18.98 11.12 -15.90
CA ALA A 308 -18.77 10.17 -14.81
C ALA A 308 -20.04 9.94 -13.97
N LYS A 309 -20.83 10.99 -13.70
CA LYS A 309 -22.16 10.86 -13.06
C LYS A 309 -23.16 10.09 -13.93
N ARG A 310 -23.19 10.34 -15.24
CA ARG A 310 -24.03 9.58 -16.19
C ARG A 310 -23.66 8.10 -16.17
N MET A 311 -22.36 7.80 -16.15
CA MET A 311 -21.86 6.43 -16.05
C MET A 311 -22.25 5.75 -14.73
N MET A 312 -22.20 6.47 -13.60
CA MET A 312 -22.71 5.98 -12.31
C MET A 312 -24.22 5.70 -12.34
N THR A 313 -24.99 6.52 -13.06
CA THR A 313 -26.43 6.28 -13.26
C THR A 313 -26.66 5.02 -14.10
N ARG A 314 -25.89 4.84 -15.19
CA ARG A 314 -25.91 3.62 -16.02
C ARG A 314 -25.55 2.37 -15.21
N MET A 315 -24.56 2.46 -14.32
CA MET A 315 -24.16 1.40 -13.39
C MET A 315 -25.32 0.97 -12.48
N ARG A 316 -26.02 1.93 -11.85
CA ARG A 316 -27.18 1.66 -10.99
C ARG A 316 -28.35 1.06 -11.75
N LEU A 317 -28.63 1.56 -12.96
CA LEU A 317 -29.69 1.03 -13.83
C LEU A 317 -29.40 -0.40 -14.31
N ALA A 318 -28.12 -0.75 -14.49
CA ALA A 318 -27.69 -2.11 -14.78
C ALA A 318 -27.71 -3.06 -13.57
N GLY A 319 -28.17 -2.60 -12.40
CA GLY A 319 -28.25 -3.40 -11.17
C GLY A 319 -26.91 -3.58 -10.45
N VAL A 320 -25.84 -2.88 -10.89
CA VAL A 320 -24.53 -2.94 -10.24
C VAL A 320 -24.50 -1.91 -9.11
N ARG A 321 -24.31 -2.39 -7.88
CA ARG A 321 -24.25 -1.54 -6.69
C ARG A 321 -22.92 -0.78 -6.63
N ASP A 322 -23.02 0.54 -6.46
CA ASP A 322 -21.91 1.45 -6.21
C ASP A 322 -21.23 1.18 -4.87
N ASN A 323 -19.96 1.58 -4.76
CA ASN A 323 -19.19 1.44 -3.53
C ASN A 323 -18.39 2.70 -3.22
N ILE A 324 -17.63 2.66 -2.12
CA ILE A 324 -16.81 3.79 -1.67
C ILE A 324 -15.82 4.27 -2.74
N VAL A 325 -15.30 3.35 -3.58
CA VAL A 325 -14.36 3.69 -4.66
C VAL A 325 -15.04 4.54 -5.72
N THR A 326 -16.26 4.18 -6.15
CA THR A 326 -17.06 4.94 -7.12
C THR A 326 -17.26 6.39 -6.66
N HIS A 327 -17.70 6.57 -5.42
CA HIS A 327 -17.94 7.89 -4.84
C HIS A 327 -16.66 8.69 -4.63
N THR A 328 -15.56 8.04 -4.22
CA THR A 328 -14.26 8.70 -4.06
C THR A 328 -13.70 9.19 -5.39
N SER A 329 -13.92 8.45 -6.49
CA SER A 329 -13.54 8.89 -7.83
C SER A 329 -14.33 10.12 -8.28
N LEU A 330 -15.65 10.15 -8.07
CA LEU A 330 -16.46 11.36 -8.34
C LEU A 330 -16.02 12.55 -7.50
N LEU A 331 -15.76 12.33 -6.21
CA LEU A 331 -15.24 13.35 -5.31
C LEU A 331 -13.94 13.97 -5.84
N LYS A 332 -12.99 13.12 -6.27
CA LYS A 332 -11.75 13.57 -6.92
C LYS A 332 -12.03 14.34 -8.21
N GLY A 333 -12.96 13.85 -9.03
CA GLY A 333 -13.38 14.52 -10.28
C GLY A 333 -13.91 15.93 -10.05
N TYR A 334 -14.78 16.13 -9.06
CA TYR A 334 -15.26 17.46 -8.70
C TYR A 334 -14.15 18.40 -8.26
N CYS A 335 -13.23 17.92 -7.41
CA CYS A 335 -12.07 18.71 -6.98
C CYS A 335 -11.15 19.08 -8.14
N MET A 336 -10.96 18.18 -9.12
CA MET A 336 -10.14 18.44 -10.31
C MET A 336 -10.82 19.43 -11.26
N ALA A 337 -12.14 19.39 -11.38
CA ALA A 337 -12.93 20.33 -12.15
C ALA A 337 -13.13 21.70 -11.45
N GLY A 338 -12.57 21.91 -10.25
CA GLY A 338 -12.76 23.13 -9.46
C GLY A 338 -14.17 23.31 -8.89
N ARG A 339 -15.00 22.26 -8.93
CA ARG A 339 -16.40 22.25 -8.46
C ARG A 339 -16.46 21.93 -6.96
N THR A 340 -15.77 22.73 -6.15
CA THR A 340 -15.54 22.46 -4.72
C THR A 340 -16.82 22.31 -3.90
N ASN A 341 -17.85 23.13 -4.17
CA ASN A 341 -19.12 23.07 -3.45
C ASN A 341 -19.84 21.73 -3.67
N GLU A 342 -19.81 21.20 -4.89
CA GLU A 342 -20.38 19.88 -5.20
C GLU A 342 -19.55 18.75 -4.60
N ALA A 343 -18.21 18.88 -4.56
CA ALA A 343 -17.36 17.93 -3.87
C ALA A 343 -17.73 17.82 -2.37
N ILE A 344 -17.86 18.96 -1.69
CA ILE A 344 -18.23 19.02 -0.27
C ILE A 344 -19.65 18.48 -0.05
N HIS A 345 -20.60 18.83 -0.91
CA HIS A 345 -21.96 18.31 -0.83
C HIS A 345 -22.00 16.79 -1.01
N HIS A 346 -21.30 16.26 -2.01
CA HIS A 346 -21.22 14.83 -2.26
C HIS A 346 -20.55 14.08 -1.11
N PHE A 347 -19.52 14.66 -0.50
CA PHE A 347 -18.90 14.08 0.70
C PHE A 347 -19.90 13.97 1.88
N LYS A 348 -20.70 15.02 2.11
CA LYS A 348 -21.76 14.99 3.14
C LYS A 348 -22.84 13.95 2.82
N GLU A 349 -23.18 13.78 1.55
CA GLU A 349 -24.08 12.72 1.09
C GLU A 349 -23.51 11.33 1.45
N MET A 350 -22.22 11.07 1.15
CA MET A 350 -21.55 9.81 1.51
C MET A 350 -21.59 9.53 3.02
N VAL A 351 -21.40 10.58 3.86
CA VAL A 351 -21.53 10.48 5.32
C VAL A 351 -22.98 10.14 5.72
N SER A 352 -23.97 10.81 5.14
CA SER A 352 -25.39 10.63 5.46
C SER A 352 -25.93 9.24 5.07
N LEU A 353 -25.37 8.65 4.02
CA LEU A 353 -25.67 7.28 3.59
C LEU A 353 -25.03 6.21 4.50
N GLY A 354 -24.28 6.60 5.53
CA GLY A 354 -23.64 5.69 6.46
C GLY A 354 -22.50 4.88 5.83
N MET A 355 -21.87 5.39 4.77
CA MET A 355 -20.76 4.70 4.12
C MET A 355 -19.54 4.64 5.04
N SER A 356 -18.82 3.52 5.02
CA SER A 356 -17.52 3.39 5.69
C SER A 356 -16.46 4.13 4.89
N LEU A 357 -16.36 5.43 5.12
CA LEU A 357 -15.35 6.30 4.50
C LEU A 357 -13.93 5.82 4.85
N ASP A 358 -13.04 5.86 3.86
CA ASP A 358 -11.64 5.48 4.00
C ASP A 358 -10.72 6.71 4.09
N LEU A 359 -9.42 6.47 4.31
CA LEU A 359 -8.39 7.51 4.31
C LEU A 359 -8.47 8.37 3.05
N LYS A 360 -8.65 7.76 1.88
CA LYS A 360 -8.63 8.45 0.58
C LYS A 360 -9.79 9.43 0.44
N SER A 361 -10.99 9.06 0.88
CA SER A 361 -12.19 9.91 0.88
C SER A 361 -11.96 11.19 1.67
N TYR A 362 -11.47 11.07 2.91
CA TYR A 362 -11.14 12.22 3.76
C TYR A 362 -9.99 13.06 3.19
N SER A 363 -8.94 12.40 2.67
CA SER A 363 -7.77 13.07 2.11
C SER A 363 -8.12 13.99 0.93
N VAL A 364 -9.05 13.58 0.06
CA VAL A 364 -9.45 14.38 -1.10
C VAL A 364 -10.11 15.69 -0.65
N VAL A 365 -11.07 15.63 0.27
CA VAL A 365 -11.79 16.82 0.76
C VAL A 365 -10.90 17.70 1.63
N ALA A 366 -10.07 17.13 2.50
CA ALA A 366 -9.13 17.90 3.32
C ALA A 366 -8.16 18.72 2.45
N ASN A 367 -7.58 18.09 1.42
CA ASN A 367 -6.71 18.79 0.48
C ASN A 367 -7.47 19.86 -0.33
N GLU A 368 -8.73 19.62 -0.66
CA GLU A 368 -9.57 20.60 -1.34
C GLU A 368 -9.85 21.83 -0.46
N TYR A 369 -10.18 21.64 0.82
CA TYR A 369 -10.29 22.72 1.81
C TYR A 369 -8.98 23.52 1.91
N CYS A 370 -7.82 22.85 1.91
CA CYS A 370 -6.53 23.53 1.88
C CYS A 370 -6.28 24.31 0.58
N LYS A 371 -6.78 23.86 -0.58
CA LYS A 371 -6.64 24.60 -1.85
C LYS A 371 -7.45 25.90 -1.85
N ILE A 372 -8.65 25.87 -1.29
CA ILE A 372 -9.53 27.06 -1.22
C ILE A 372 -9.20 28.01 -0.06
N GLY A 373 -8.11 27.76 0.69
CA GLY A 373 -7.70 28.63 1.80
C GLY A 373 -8.56 28.51 3.06
N ARG A 374 -9.14 27.33 3.30
CA ARG A 374 -10.02 27.05 4.44
C ARG A 374 -9.41 25.96 5.35
N PRO A 375 -8.33 26.28 6.08
CA PRO A 375 -7.59 25.27 6.87
C PRO A 375 -8.36 24.81 8.11
N ASP A 376 -9.20 25.65 8.71
CA ASP A 376 -9.96 25.30 9.92
C ASP A 376 -10.95 24.15 9.65
N GLU A 377 -11.63 24.18 8.49
CA GLU A 377 -12.51 23.10 8.04
C GLU A 377 -11.73 21.83 7.71
N ALA A 378 -10.53 21.96 7.14
CA ALA A 378 -9.64 20.82 6.92
C ALA A 378 -9.23 20.17 8.25
N ILE A 379 -8.87 20.98 9.27
CA ILE A 379 -8.51 20.49 10.61
C ILE A 379 -9.70 19.80 11.28
N ALA A 380 -10.90 20.40 11.19
CA ALA A 380 -12.12 19.81 11.73
C ALA A 380 -12.41 18.44 11.09
N LEU A 381 -12.23 18.34 9.78
CA LEU A 381 -12.42 17.10 9.03
C LEU A 381 -11.38 16.02 9.42
N LEU A 382 -10.11 16.38 9.60
CA LEU A 382 -9.07 15.45 10.07
C LEU A 382 -9.32 14.98 11.51
N ARG A 383 -9.90 15.84 12.36
CA ARG A 383 -10.31 15.48 13.72
C ARG A 383 -11.46 14.48 13.71
N GLU A 384 -12.46 14.68 12.85
CA GLU A 384 -13.55 13.72 12.65
C GLU A 384 -13.01 12.36 12.19
N MET A 385 -12.11 12.37 11.22
CA MET A 385 -11.45 11.18 10.70
C MET A 385 -10.73 10.40 11.82
N LYS A 386 -10.01 11.09 12.71
CA LYS A 386 -9.37 10.49 13.88
C LYS A 386 -10.39 9.91 14.87
N GLY A 387 -11.50 10.61 15.12
CA GLY A 387 -12.59 10.15 15.98
C GLY A 387 -13.22 8.84 15.50
N ARG A 388 -13.18 8.57 14.19
CA ARG A 388 -13.61 7.31 13.57
C ARG A 388 -12.53 6.22 13.56
N GLY A 389 -11.36 6.46 14.17
CA GLY A 389 -10.25 5.51 14.24
C GLY A 389 -9.32 5.49 13.03
N ILE A 390 -9.48 6.41 12.07
CA ILE A 390 -8.61 6.49 10.89
C ILE A 390 -7.54 7.55 11.16
N VAL A 391 -6.26 7.19 11.05
CA VAL A 391 -5.15 8.13 11.28
C VAL A 391 -4.92 9.00 10.05
N PRO A 392 -4.93 10.35 10.17
CA PRO A 392 -4.58 11.26 9.08
C PRO A 392 -3.22 10.94 8.44
N SER A 393 -3.12 11.05 7.11
CA SER A 393 -1.83 10.90 6.44
C SER A 393 -0.94 12.13 6.66
N LEU A 394 0.38 11.91 6.65
CA LEU A 394 1.38 12.98 6.75
C LEU A 394 1.22 14.01 5.62
N THR A 395 0.86 13.57 4.42
CA THR A 395 0.60 14.44 3.28
C THR A 395 -0.57 15.40 3.54
N ASN A 396 -1.66 14.93 4.16
CA ASN A 396 -2.78 15.82 4.51
C ASN A 396 -2.39 16.83 5.57
N CYS A 397 -1.67 16.39 6.60
CA CYS A 397 -1.22 17.29 7.66
C CYS A 397 -0.24 18.34 7.12
N ASN A 398 0.70 17.97 6.25
CA ASN A 398 1.62 18.91 5.61
C ASN A 398 0.91 19.88 4.66
N SER A 399 -0.18 19.48 4.02
CA SER A 399 -1.03 20.40 3.22
C SER A 399 -1.70 21.45 4.10
N VAL A 400 -2.23 21.06 5.27
CA VAL A 400 -2.81 21.97 6.26
C VAL A 400 -1.75 22.94 6.79
N LEU A 401 -0.59 22.44 7.23
CA LEU A 401 0.52 23.26 7.71
C LEU A 401 0.93 24.29 6.66
N ARG A 402 1.15 23.87 5.41
CA ARG A 402 1.50 24.79 4.32
C ARG A 402 0.46 25.88 4.13
N ASN A 403 -0.83 25.56 4.27
CA ASN A 403 -1.90 26.54 4.12
C ASN A 403 -1.95 27.53 5.30
N LEU A 404 -1.81 27.05 6.55
CA LEU A 404 -1.72 27.89 7.74
C LEU A 404 -0.55 28.88 7.65
N ILE A 405 0.63 28.42 7.22
CA ILE A 405 1.81 29.26 7.03
C ILE A 405 1.57 30.31 5.93
N LYS A 406 0.94 29.93 4.82
CA LYS A 406 0.58 30.89 3.75
C LYS A 406 -0.41 31.96 4.20
N LEU A 407 -1.31 31.62 5.12
CA LEU A 407 -2.29 32.55 5.70
C LEU A 407 -1.75 33.31 6.93
N GLN A 408 -0.48 33.10 7.29
CA GLN A 408 0.18 33.69 8.46
C GLN A 408 -0.47 33.32 9.81
N GLU A 409 -1.19 32.20 9.87
CA GLU A 409 -1.79 31.67 11.11
C GLU A 409 -0.79 30.78 11.88
N PHE A 410 0.36 31.35 12.26
CA PHE A 410 1.50 30.58 12.79
C PHE A 410 1.19 29.87 14.12
N ASP A 411 0.45 30.51 15.01
CA ASP A 411 0.04 29.93 16.31
C ASP A 411 -0.76 28.63 16.11
N LYS A 412 -1.67 28.63 15.14
CA LYS A 412 -2.42 27.43 14.76
C LYS A 412 -1.50 26.39 14.13
N GLY A 413 -0.48 26.80 13.38
CA GLY A 413 0.54 25.90 12.81
C GLY A 413 1.32 25.14 13.88
N VAL A 414 1.83 25.84 14.90
CA VAL A 414 2.54 25.23 16.04
C VAL A 414 1.61 24.30 16.83
N HIS A 415 0.38 24.76 17.09
CA HIS A 415 -0.61 23.93 17.78
C HIS A 415 -0.98 22.66 16.97
N PHE A 416 -1.07 22.77 15.65
CA PHE A 416 -1.39 21.65 14.77
C PHE A 416 -0.26 20.61 14.74
N LEU A 417 1.02 21.02 14.77
CA LEU A 417 2.15 20.08 14.93
C LEU A 417 1.99 19.19 16.18
N LYS A 418 1.60 19.80 17.32
CA LYS A 418 1.34 19.07 18.56
C LYS A 418 0.13 18.14 18.43
N GLN A 419 -0.93 18.56 17.72
CA GLN A 419 -2.09 17.70 17.44
C GLN A 419 -1.72 16.49 16.57
N MET A 420 -0.82 16.63 15.59
CA MET A 420 -0.38 15.52 14.73
C MET A 420 0.19 14.36 15.56
N VAL A 421 1.04 14.68 16.56
CA VAL A 421 1.62 13.69 17.49
C VAL A 421 0.52 12.95 18.26
N GLN A 422 -0.48 13.66 18.78
CA GLN A 422 -1.61 13.07 19.50
C GLN A 422 -2.46 12.15 18.62
N TRP A 423 -2.54 12.42 17.32
CA TRP A 423 -3.26 11.58 16.38
C TRP A 423 -2.49 10.32 15.98
N GLY A 424 -1.22 10.18 16.38
CA GLY A 424 -0.34 9.10 15.96
C GLY A 424 0.27 9.32 14.58
N CYS A 425 0.18 10.54 14.03
CA CYS A 425 0.84 10.95 12.80
C CYS A 425 2.11 11.72 13.18
N ARG A 426 3.27 11.04 13.19
CA ARG A 426 4.52 11.71 13.59
C ARG A 426 4.93 12.74 12.53
N PRO A 427 5.12 14.02 12.91
CA PRO A 427 5.69 15.01 12.01
C PRO A 427 7.07 14.57 11.53
N ASN A 428 7.40 14.87 10.27
CA ASN A 428 8.74 14.64 9.74
C ASN A 428 9.52 15.96 9.67
N PHE A 429 10.78 15.86 9.29
CA PHE A 429 11.64 17.00 9.00
C PHE A 429 10.95 18.09 8.16
N VAL A 430 10.19 17.70 7.13
CA VAL A 430 9.48 18.65 6.24
C VAL A 430 8.34 19.37 6.98
N SER A 431 7.61 18.69 7.87
CA SER A 431 6.57 19.31 8.69
C SER A 431 7.14 20.40 9.59
N TYR A 432 8.24 20.09 10.29
CA TYR A 432 8.93 21.02 11.19
C TYR A 432 9.54 22.19 10.40
N SER A 433 10.25 21.91 9.31
CA SER A 433 10.90 22.95 8.51
C SER A 433 9.93 23.95 7.89
N MET A 434 8.71 23.52 7.50
CA MET A 434 7.66 24.43 7.02
C MET A 434 7.24 25.44 8.08
N VAL A 435 7.06 24.99 9.33
CA VAL A 435 6.62 25.87 10.43
C VAL A 435 7.76 26.77 10.89
N ILE A 436 8.97 26.23 11.03
CA ILE A 436 10.17 27.01 11.39
C ILE A 436 10.43 28.09 10.34
N ALA A 437 10.39 27.77 9.05
CA ALA A 437 10.60 28.75 7.99
C ALA A 437 9.52 29.85 7.98
N GLY A 438 8.26 29.49 8.31
CA GLY A 438 7.17 30.46 8.44
C GLY A 438 7.37 31.41 9.63
N LEU A 439 7.76 30.88 10.78
CA LEU A 439 8.01 31.65 12.01
C LEU A 439 9.26 32.54 11.89
N ALA A 440 10.34 32.01 11.32
CA ALA A 440 11.62 32.69 11.12
C ALA A 440 11.49 33.97 10.27
N GLY A 441 10.52 34.01 9.36
CA GLY A 441 10.25 35.18 8.52
C GLY A 441 9.47 36.30 9.20
N CYS A 442 9.02 36.14 10.45
CA CYS A 442 8.20 37.12 11.16
C CYS A 442 8.96 37.73 12.36
N GLU A 443 9.06 39.06 12.40
CA GLU A 443 9.70 39.78 13.51
C GLU A 443 9.00 39.46 14.85
N GLY A 444 9.79 39.16 15.88
CA GLY A 444 9.30 38.94 17.25
C GLY A 444 8.81 37.52 17.59
N ARG A 445 8.93 36.54 16.68
CA ARG A 445 8.50 35.13 16.91
C ARG A 445 9.66 34.15 17.12
N VAL A 446 10.82 34.68 17.51
CA VAL A 446 12.08 33.93 17.60
C VAL A 446 12.13 32.92 18.76
N GLU A 447 11.32 33.12 19.81
CA GLU A 447 11.17 32.15 20.90
C GLU A 447 10.34 30.93 20.48
N ASP A 448 9.29 31.12 19.67
CA ASP A 448 8.48 30.01 19.14
C ASP A 448 9.30 29.12 18.21
N VAL A 449 10.26 29.70 17.49
CA VAL A 449 11.20 28.97 16.64
C VAL A 449 12.02 27.98 17.48
N ASP A 450 12.54 28.41 18.64
CA ASP A 450 13.33 27.53 19.52
C ASP A 450 12.49 26.36 20.04
N ILE A 451 11.26 26.64 20.48
CA ILE A 451 10.35 25.60 20.97
C ILE A 451 10.11 24.53 19.90
N VAL A 452 9.91 24.94 18.65
CA VAL A 452 9.66 23.99 17.54
C VAL A 452 10.93 23.22 17.17
N VAL A 453 12.12 23.84 17.25
CA VAL A 453 13.41 23.15 17.03
C VAL A 453 13.67 22.11 18.12
N ASP A 454 13.45 22.45 19.39
CA ASP A 454 13.59 21.53 20.51
C ASP A 454 12.63 20.34 20.38
N ASP A 455 11.38 20.59 19.97
CA ASP A 455 10.40 19.54 19.67
C ASP A 455 10.87 18.64 18.51
N MET A 456 11.49 19.21 17.47
CA MET A 456 12.03 18.47 16.32
C MET A 456 13.20 17.55 16.72
N ILE A 457 14.15 18.06 17.51
CA ILE A 457 15.33 17.32 17.99
C ILE A 457 14.87 16.19 18.92
N ARG A 458 13.92 16.46 19.82
CA ARG A 458 13.36 15.45 20.74
C ARG A 458 12.65 14.31 19.99
N ASP A 459 12.07 14.59 18.84
CA ASP A 459 11.45 13.60 17.96
C ASP A 459 12.47 12.80 17.12
N GLY A 460 13.77 13.13 17.21
CA GLY A 460 14.87 12.42 16.59
C GLY A 460 15.23 12.91 15.18
N HIS A 461 14.83 14.12 14.80
CA HIS A 461 15.20 14.72 13.52
C HIS A 461 16.37 15.69 13.71
N CYS A 462 17.39 15.55 12.87
CA CYS A 462 18.56 16.44 12.87
C CYS A 462 18.29 17.70 12.05
N LEU A 463 19.02 18.78 12.35
CA LEU A 463 19.04 19.98 11.53
C LEU A 463 19.81 19.73 10.23
N ASP A 464 19.39 20.39 9.14
CA ASP A 464 20.16 20.43 7.90
C ASP A 464 20.74 21.83 7.68
N THR A 465 21.63 21.97 6.70
CA THR A 465 22.25 23.24 6.33
C THR A 465 21.22 24.36 6.10
N THR A 466 20.05 24.03 5.54
CA THR A 466 19.03 25.03 5.19
C THR A 466 18.33 25.55 6.44
N LEU A 467 17.98 24.67 7.38
CA LEU A 467 17.42 25.03 8.68
C LEU A 467 18.41 25.80 9.53
N TYR A 468 19.68 25.37 9.64
CA TYR A 468 20.70 26.15 10.34
C TYR A 468 20.80 27.57 9.78
N SER A 469 20.82 27.70 8.44
CA SER A 469 20.85 29.00 7.79
C SER A 469 19.63 29.87 8.12
N LEU A 470 18.42 29.29 8.13
CA LEU A 470 17.17 29.96 8.50
C LEU A 470 17.13 30.39 9.96
N LEU A 471 17.61 29.52 10.86
CA LEU A 471 17.65 29.79 12.30
C LEU A 471 18.64 30.91 12.63
N ILE A 472 19.84 30.85 12.05
CA ILE A 472 20.86 31.90 12.23
C ILE A 472 20.32 33.24 11.73
N GLN A 473 19.68 33.27 10.55
CA GLN A 473 19.03 34.47 10.05
C GLN A 473 17.91 34.98 10.99
N ALA A 474 17.05 34.08 11.49
CA ALA A 474 15.98 34.45 12.42
C ALA A 474 16.52 35.04 13.73
N LYS A 475 17.61 34.47 14.28
CA LYS A 475 18.26 34.94 15.51
C LYS A 475 18.95 36.29 15.32
N CYS A 476 19.60 36.48 14.17
CA CYS A 476 20.17 37.76 13.76
C CYS A 476 19.08 38.85 13.70
N VAL A 477 17.96 38.61 13.02
CA VAL A 477 16.83 39.56 12.93
C VAL A 477 16.18 39.80 14.30
N GLY A 478 16.01 38.77 15.13
CA GLY A 478 15.50 38.88 16.50
C GLY A 478 16.44 39.55 17.49
N GLY A 479 17.70 39.77 17.10
CA GLY A 479 18.74 40.41 17.89
C GLY A 479 19.40 39.56 18.97
N ASP A 480 19.20 38.25 18.94
CA ASP A 480 19.84 37.28 19.84
C ASP A 480 21.14 36.76 19.19
N VAL A 481 22.12 37.65 19.08
CA VAL A 481 23.34 37.45 18.29
C VAL A 481 24.24 36.34 18.84
N GLY A 482 24.36 36.22 20.16
CA GLY A 482 25.18 35.17 20.78
C GLY A 482 24.72 33.77 20.36
N LYS A 483 23.42 33.51 20.41
CA LYS A 483 22.85 32.23 19.94
C LYS A 483 23.02 32.01 18.44
N ALA A 484 23.05 33.08 17.63
CA ALA A 484 23.30 32.96 16.21
C ALA A 484 24.74 32.47 15.93
N VAL A 485 25.72 32.92 16.72
CA VAL A 485 27.10 32.44 16.66
C VAL A 485 27.18 30.99 17.16
N ASP A 486 26.52 30.66 18.28
CA ASP A 486 26.51 29.30 18.82
C ASP A 486 25.95 28.27 17.81
N LEU A 487 24.82 28.60 17.16
CA LEU A 487 24.22 27.77 16.11
C LEU A 487 25.13 27.61 14.88
N PHE A 488 25.93 28.64 14.56
CA PHE A 488 26.91 28.55 13.48
C PHE A 488 28.06 27.62 13.85
N GLU A 489 28.54 27.70 15.09
CA GLU A 489 29.59 26.81 15.60
C GLU A 489 29.13 25.35 15.64
N GLU A 490 27.89 25.10 16.08
CA GLU A 490 27.26 23.77 16.05
C GLU A 490 27.20 23.22 14.62
N MET A 491 26.73 24.02 13.67
CA MET A 491 26.66 23.65 12.26
C MET A 491 28.04 23.27 11.67
N ILE A 492 29.11 24.00 12.00
CA ILE A 492 30.48 23.63 11.61
C ILE A 492 30.91 22.31 12.28
N GLY A 493 30.59 22.13 13.57
CA GLY A 493 30.88 20.91 14.31
C GLY A 493 30.24 19.66 13.70
N GLU A 494 29.05 19.79 13.12
CA GLU A 494 28.36 18.72 12.37
C GLU A 494 28.90 18.49 10.95
N GLY A 495 29.89 19.29 10.51
CA GLY A 495 30.49 19.18 9.18
C GLY A 495 29.65 19.80 8.06
N LEU A 496 28.73 20.71 8.39
CA LEU A 496 27.84 21.36 7.42
C LEU A 496 28.41 22.73 7.01
N VAL A 497 28.19 23.09 5.74
CA VAL A 497 28.68 24.35 5.15
C VAL A 497 27.51 25.29 4.95
N MET A 498 27.52 26.48 5.56
CA MET A 498 26.48 27.50 5.32
C MET A 498 26.37 27.83 3.83
N LYS A 499 25.17 28.17 3.34
CA LYS A 499 25.03 28.74 1.99
C LYS A 499 25.53 30.18 1.95
N ARG A 500 26.15 30.58 0.83
CA ARG A 500 26.76 31.90 0.64
C ARG A 500 25.79 33.05 0.86
N GLU A 501 24.56 32.93 0.36
CA GLU A 501 23.51 33.95 0.47
C GLU A 501 23.14 34.19 1.94
N SER A 502 23.01 33.11 2.72
CA SER A 502 22.73 33.18 4.15
C SER A 502 23.92 33.73 4.94
N PHE A 503 25.14 33.40 4.51
CA PHE A 503 26.37 33.98 5.07
C PHE A 503 26.46 35.49 4.82
N GLU A 504 26.08 35.98 3.64
CA GLU A 504 26.06 37.43 3.35
C GLU A 504 25.09 38.18 4.26
N VAL A 505 23.90 37.64 4.50
CA VAL A 505 22.92 38.23 5.43
C VAL A 505 23.47 38.22 6.86
N PHE A 506 24.09 37.11 7.30
CA PHE A 506 24.71 36.99 8.61
C PHE A 506 25.83 38.03 8.82
N VAL A 507 26.78 38.13 7.88
CA VAL A 507 27.89 39.10 7.94
C VAL A 507 27.36 40.52 7.99
N LYS A 508 26.40 40.86 7.11
CA LYS A 508 25.82 42.21 7.05
C LYS A 508 25.20 42.64 8.39
N GLU A 509 24.32 41.80 8.96
CA GLU A 509 23.61 42.12 10.20
C GLU A 509 24.59 42.23 11.40
N MET A 510 25.61 41.37 11.45
CA MET A 510 26.64 41.41 12.48
C MET A 510 27.53 42.66 12.39
N SER A 511 27.88 43.08 11.18
CA SER A 511 28.62 44.33 10.92
C SER A 511 27.82 45.57 11.29
N GLU A 512 26.52 45.61 10.97
CA GLU A 512 25.62 46.73 11.36
C GLU A 512 25.49 46.88 12.88
N ARG A 513 25.70 45.79 13.64
CA ARG A 513 25.72 45.77 15.10
C ARG A 513 27.11 45.97 15.73
N GLY A 514 28.15 46.19 14.90
CA GLY A 514 29.51 46.46 15.35
C GLY A 514 30.33 45.24 15.80
N LEU A 515 29.87 44.01 15.51
CA LEU A 515 30.51 42.76 15.94
C LEU A 515 31.48 42.19 14.90
N VAL A 516 32.23 43.07 14.26
CA VAL A 516 33.11 42.79 13.13
C VAL A 516 34.18 41.72 13.46
N ASN A 517 34.72 41.73 14.68
CA ASN A 517 35.74 40.77 15.12
C ASN A 517 35.20 39.34 15.28
N GLU A 518 33.94 39.17 15.68
CA GLU A 518 33.32 37.85 15.81
C GLU A 518 33.13 37.23 14.44
N VAL A 519 32.70 38.00 13.45
CA VAL A 519 32.51 37.54 12.07
C VAL A 519 33.84 37.06 11.46
N GLY A 520 34.94 37.79 11.69
CA GLY A 520 36.28 37.37 11.27
C GLY A 520 36.72 36.05 11.91
N ASN A 521 36.55 35.92 13.23
CA ASN A 521 36.87 34.69 13.98
C ASN A 521 36.04 33.48 13.50
N VAL A 522 34.78 33.71 13.16
CA VAL A 522 33.86 32.70 12.63
C VAL A 522 34.32 32.22 11.26
N PHE A 523 34.73 33.13 10.38
CA PHE A 523 35.26 32.78 9.05
C PHE A 523 36.59 32.03 9.12
N ASP A 524 37.52 32.47 9.96
CA ASP A 524 38.81 31.80 10.13
C ASP A 524 38.63 30.36 10.64
N ARG A 525 37.66 30.12 11.52
CA ARG A 525 37.29 28.77 11.97
C ARG A 525 36.72 27.93 10.83
N MET A 526 35.81 28.49 10.03
CA MET A 526 35.27 27.83 8.84
C MET A 526 36.41 27.43 7.88
N ARG A 527 37.39 28.31 7.65
CA ARG A 527 38.58 28.04 6.84
C ARG A 527 39.46 26.94 7.45
N SER A 528 39.68 26.97 8.76
CA SER A 528 40.51 25.99 9.47
C SER A 528 39.90 24.58 9.51
N SER A 529 38.56 24.48 9.48
CA SER A 529 37.84 23.21 9.43
C SER A 529 37.90 22.50 8.06
N GLY A 530 38.37 23.19 7.01
CA GLY A 530 38.46 22.65 5.65
C GLY A 530 37.11 22.49 4.93
N LEU A 531 36.02 22.98 5.53
CA LEU A 531 34.64 22.85 5.02
C LEU A 531 34.29 23.87 3.92
N VAL A 532 35.15 24.85 3.64
CA VAL A 532 34.89 25.92 2.66
C VAL A 532 35.39 25.51 1.27
N PHE A 533 34.48 25.19 0.35
CA PHE A 533 34.83 24.87 -1.05
C PHE A 533 35.15 26.11 -1.91
N ASP A 534 34.64 27.29 -1.55
CA ASP A 534 34.80 28.55 -2.30
C ASP A 534 35.28 29.70 -1.40
N VAL A 535 36.50 29.57 -0.87
CA VAL A 535 37.07 30.53 0.10
C VAL A 535 37.06 31.97 -0.43
N VAL A 536 37.28 32.14 -1.74
CA VAL A 536 37.37 33.46 -2.38
C VAL A 536 36.02 34.18 -2.35
N SER A 537 34.93 33.49 -2.66
CA SER A 537 33.60 34.13 -2.63
C SER A 537 33.15 34.54 -1.22
N TYR A 538 33.46 33.74 -0.20
CA TYR A 538 33.11 34.07 1.19
C TYR A 538 34.01 35.19 1.74
N GLN A 539 35.30 35.21 1.39
CA GLN A 539 36.20 36.32 1.71
C GLN A 539 35.70 37.64 1.11
N ASN A 540 35.27 37.63 -0.16
CA ASN A 540 34.72 38.83 -0.81
C ASN A 540 33.47 39.37 -0.09
N VAL A 541 32.67 38.49 0.52
CA VAL A 541 31.51 38.90 1.33
C VAL A 541 31.95 39.57 2.62
N LEU A 542 32.97 39.04 3.30
CA LEU A 542 33.55 39.70 4.48
C LEU A 542 34.12 41.07 4.13
N ASP A 543 34.99 41.15 3.13
CA ASP A 543 35.68 42.38 2.74
C ASP A 543 34.68 43.50 2.39
N LYS A 544 33.51 43.13 1.82
CA LYS A 544 32.42 44.06 1.47
C LYS A 544 31.75 44.73 2.68
N TYR A 545 31.64 44.05 3.82
CA TYR A 545 30.83 44.50 4.97
C TYR A 545 31.63 44.76 6.25
N VAL A 546 32.83 44.19 6.36
CA VAL A 546 33.72 44.35 7.52
C VAL A 546 34.63 45.57 7.32
N GLY A 547 34.95 45.94 6.07
CA GLY A 547 35.93 46.97 5.78
C GLY A 547 37.33 46.49 6.16
N SER A 548 38.26 46.48 5.21
CA SER A 548 39.65 46.10 5.43
C SER A 548 40.36 46.93 6.48
#